data_AF-A0A0N4TG27-F1
#
_entry.id   AF-A0A0N4TG27-F1
#
_cell.length_a   1.000
_cell.length_b   1.000
_cell.length_c   1.000
_cell.angle_alpha   90.00
_cell.angle_beta   90.00
_cell.angle_gamma   90.00
#
_symmetry.space_group_name_H-M   'P 1'
#
loop_
_entity.id
_entity.type
_entity.pdbx_description
1 polymer ?
#
loop_
_entity_poly.entity_id
_entity_poly.type
_entity_poly.pdbx_seq_one_letter_code
_entity_poly.pdbx_strand_id
1 'polypeptide(L)' 'SSYHIQKHRCASCGYPSARKRTYQWSAKAIRRHTTGTGRMRHLKIVRRRFRNHFREGTIAKPKNRQGTQPTNAVAMS' A
#
# COMPACT_ATOMS: atom_id res chain seq x y z
N SER A 1 -8.80 -24.48 2.94
CA SER A 1 -9.36 -24.35 1.58
C SER A 1 -10.88 -24.28 1.69
N SER A 2 -11.57 -23.50 0.84
CA SER A 2 -13.05 -23.34 0.90
C SER A 2 -13.75 -23.64 -0.42
N TYR A 3 -13.03 -24.18 -1.41
CA TYR A 3 -13.60 -24.55 -2.69
C TYR A 3 -14.23 -25.94 -2.63
N HIS A 4 -15.52 -26.03 -2.95
CA HIS A 4 -16.25 -27.29 -3.00
C HIS A 4 -16.15 -27.89 -4.40
N ILE A 5 -15.63 -29.11 -4.50
CA ILE A 5 -15.30 -29.76 -5.78
C ILE A 5 -16.55 -30.02 -6.61
N GLN A 6 -17.52 -30.79 -6.10
CA GLN A 6 -18.72 -31.17 -6.87
C GLN A 6 -19.61 -29.99 -7.26
N LYS A 7 -19.74 -29.00 -6.35
CA LYS A 7 -20.57 -27.81 -6.60
C LYS A 7 -19.81 -26.73 -7.37
N HIS A 8 -18.53 -26.96 -7.66
CA HIS A 8 -17.62 -26.01 -8.31
C HIS A 8 -17.74 -24.59 -7.75
N ARG A 9 -17.83 -24.45 -6.42
CA ARG A 9 -18.13 -23.18 -5.77
C ARG A 9 -17.35 -22.96 -4.49
N CYS A 10 -16.79 -21.77 -4.32
CA CYS A 10 -16.10 -21.37 -3.10
C CYS A 10 -17.10 -20.89 -2.03
N ALA A 11 -17.11 -21.55 -0.87
CA ALA A 11 -17.95 -21.17 0.27
C ALA A 11 -17.52 -19.86 0.93
N SER A 12 -16.27 -19.42 0.75
CA SER A 12 -15.78 -18.15 1.30
C SER A 12 -16.09 -16.97 0.38
N CYS A 13 -15.43 -16.91 -0.79
CA CYS A 13 -15.47 -15.77 -1.70
C CYS A 13 -16.56 -15.84 -2.77
N GLY A 14 -17.22 -16.99 -2.97
CA GLY A 14 -18.29 -17.15 -3.96
C GLY A 14 -17.85 -17.46 -5.40
N TYR A 15 -16.55 -17.54 -5.69
CA TYR A 15 -16.03 -17.97 -7.01
C TYR A 15 -16.80 -19.21 -7.50
N PRO A 16 -17.32 -19.23 -8.74
CA PRO A 16 -16.96 -18.41 -9.91
C PRO A 16 -17.72 -17.09 -10.10
N SER A 17 -18.56 -16.66 -9.15
CA SER A 17 -19.29 -15.39 -9.32
C SER A 17 -18.34 -14.20 -9.47
N ALA A 18 -18.65 -13.28 -10.40
CA ALA A 18 -17.85 -12.08 -10.63
C ALA A 18 -17.75 -11.18 -9.39
N ARG A 19 -18.84 -11.10 -8.60
CA ARG A 19 -18.86 -10.40 -7.32
C ARG A 19 -18.39 -11.33 -6.20
N LYS A 20 -17.61 -10.77 -5.27
CA LYS A 20 -17.22 -11.47 -4.04
C LYS A 20 -18.42 -11.61 -3.11
N ARG A 21 -18.57 -12.80 -2.52
CA ARG A 21 -19.56 -13.07 -1.47
C ARG A 21 -19.19 -12.30 -0.19
N THR A 22 -20.12 -11.52 0.35
CA THR A 22 -19.97 -10.78 1.62
C THR A 22 -21.35 -10.58 2.23
N TYR A 23 -21.46 -10.68 3.56
CA TYR A 23 -22.71 -10.46 4.29
C TYR A 23 -22.48 -9.52 5.47
N GLN A 24 -23.43 -8.62 5.73
CA GLN A 24 -23.29 -7.58 6.75
C GLN A 24 -23.39 -8.12 8.18
N TRP A 25 -24.05 -9.26 8.39
CA TRP A 25 -24.16 -9.89 9.71
C TRP A 25 -22.82 -10.41 10.25
N SER A 26 -21.76 -10.51 9.44
CA SER A 26 -20.42 -10.92 9.89
C SER A 26 -19.37 -9.82 9.73
N ALA A 27 -19.35 -8.88 10.68
CA ALA A 27 -18.34 -7.81 10.71
C ALA A 27 -16.89 -8.34 10.74
N LYS A 28 -16.64 -9.48 11.41
CA LYS A 28 -15.30 -10.09 11.48
C LYS A 28 -14.86 -10.66 10.13
N ALA A 29 -15.77 -11.24 9.35
CA ALA A 29 -15.46 -11.72 8.01
C ALA A 29 -15.08 -10.55 7.09
N ILE A 30 -15.87 -9.45 7.15
CA ILE A 30 -15.58 -8.21 6.41
C ILE A 30 -14.19 -7.68 6.75
N ARG A 31 -13.86 -7.53 8.05
CA ARG A 31 -12.58 -6.99 8.50
C ARG A 31 -11.36 -7.77 8.01
N ARG A 32 -11.46 -9.10 7.92
CA ARG A 32 -10.34 -9.93 7.43
C ARG A 32 -10.05 -9.73 5.93
N HIS A 33 -11.03 -9.29 5.14
CA HIS A 33 -10.94 -9.28 3.68
C HIS A 33 -11.15 -7.89 3.05
N THR A 34 -11.44 -6.88 3.86
CA THR A 34 -11.59 -5.49 3.39
C THR A 34 -10.30 -4.94 2.80
N THR A 35 -10.43 -3.91 1.97
CA THR A 35 -9.29 -3.16 1.44
C THR A 35 -8.42 -2.63 2.59
N GLY A 36 -7.12 -2.87 2.54
CA GLY A 36 -6.21 -2.52 3.64
C GLY A 36 -5.42 -3.70 4.19
N THR A 37 -5.99 -4.91 4.16
CA THR A 37 -5.35 -6.10 4.75
C THR A 37 -4.25 -6.70 3.87
N GLY A 38 -4.33 -6.51 2.56
CA GLY A 38 -3.35 -7.01 1.58
C GLY A 38 -2.18 -6.06 1.33
N ARG A 39 -1.34 -6.41 0.34
CA ARG A 39 -0.12 -5.64 0.00
C ARG A 39 -0.37 -4.22 -0.53
N MET A 40 -1.59 -3.93 -1.02
CA MET A 40 -1.99 -2.62 -1.58
C MET A 40 -0.97 -2.02 -2.56
N ARG A 41 -0.38 -2.83 -3.46
CA ARG A 41 0.74 -2.41 -4.33
C ARG A 41 0.43 -1.12 -5.10
N HIS A 42 -0.74 -1.03 -5.72
CA HIS A 42 -1.17 0.16 -6.46
C HIS A 42 -1.59 1.30 -5.53
N LEU A 43 -2.54 1.05 -4.60
CA LEU A 43 -3.10 2.10 -3.74
C LEU A 43 -2.06 2.79 -2.84
N LYS A 44 -1.02 2.07 -2.37
CA LYS A 44 0.10 2.69 -1.64
C LYS A 44 0.84 3.72 -2.48
N ILE A 45 1.08 3.41 -3.75
CA ILE A 45 1.77 4.32 -4.68
C ILE A 45 0.87 5.51 -4.99
N VAL A 46 -0.42 5.27 -5.25
CA VAL A 46 -1.42 6.34 -5.48
C VAL A 46 -1.44 7.32 -4.31
N ARG A 47 -1.49 6.83 -3.06
CA ARG A 47 -1.44 7.71 -1.87
C ARG A 47 -0.15 8.54 -1.80
N ARG A 48 0.99 7.97 -2.19
CA ARG A 48 2.26 8.72 -2.26
C ARG A 48 2.23 9.79 -3.35
N ARG A 49 1.71 9.45 -4.54
CA ARG A 49 1.54 10.41 -5.65
C ARG A 49 0.57 11.53 -5.28
N PHE A 50 -0.54 11.21 -4.63
CA PHE A 50 -1.53 12.18 -4.15
C PHE A 50 -0.89 13.24 -3.24
N ARG A 51 -0.07 12.83 -2.25
CA ARG A 51 0.68 13.78 -1.41
C ARG A 51 1.65 14.67 -2.19
N ASN A 52 2.10 14.19 -3.34
CA ASN A 52 2.98 14.91 -4.25
C ASN A 52 2.19 15.56 -5.40
N HIS A 53 0.87 15.73 -5.27
CA HIS A 53 -0.02 16.37 -6.25
C HIS A 53 0.02 15.71 -7.64
N PHE A 54 0.25 14.40 -7.68
CA PHE A 54 0.37 13.63 -8.93
C PHE A 54 1.36 14.22 -9.93
N ARG A 55 2.46 14.81 -9.46
CA ARG A 55 3.54 15.28 -10.33
C ARG A 55 4.11 14.14 -11.18
N GLU A 56 4.24 14.39 -12.48
CA GLU A 56 4.78 13.47 -13.48
C GLU A 56 5.85 14.19 -14.32
N GLY A 57 6.76 13.45 -14.95
CA GLY A 57 7.78 13.99 -15.86
C GLY A 57 8.88 14.86 -15.23
N THR A 58 8.86 15.12 -13.92
CA THR A 58 9.89 15.94 -13.25
C THR A 58 11.06 15.10 -12.76
N ILE A 59 12.29 15.55 -13.04
CA ILE A 59 13.52 14.98 -12.46
C ILE A 59 13.83 15.71 -11.15
N ALA A 60 14.21 14.96 -10.12
CA ALA A 60 14.68 15.56 -8.87
C ALA A 60 15.96 16.37 -9.14
N LYS A 61 16.01 17.62 -8.65
CA LYS A 61 17.23 18.43 -8.75
C LYS A 61 18.39 17.68 -8.09
N PRO A 62 19.59 17.65 -8.70
CA PRO A 62 20.74 16.99 -8.10
C PRO A 62 21.07 17.65 -6.76
N LYS A 63 21.35 16.83 -5.74
CA LYS A 63 21.72 17.32 -4.41
C LYS A 63 23.18 17.76 -4.45
N ASN A 64 23.47 19.05 -4.27
CA ASN A 64 24.83 19.54 -4.16
C ASN A 64 25.41 19.03 -2.83
N ARG A 65 26.36 18.09 -2.88
CA ARG A 65 27.10 17.59 -1.69
C ARG A 65 28.17 18.61 -1.32
N GLN A 66 27.80 19.83 -1.00
CA GLN A 66 28.72 20.75 -0.35
C GLN A 66 28.90 20.25 1.08
N GLY A 67 30.12 19.78 1.36
CA GLY A 67 30.47 18.98 2.53
C GLY A 67 30.05 19.64 3.83
N THR A 68 29.59 18.81 4.76
CA THR A 68 29.59 19.14 6.18
C THR A 68 31.02 19.54 6.54
N GLN A 69 31.28 20.84 6.67
CA GLN A 69 32.58 21.33 7.15
C GLN A 69 32.73 20.84 8.60
N PRO A 70 33.80 20.11 8.97
CA PRO A 70 34.09 19.88 10.38
C PRO A 70 34.43 21.24 10.98
N THR A 71 33.66 21.67 11.99
CA THR A 71 34.00 22.86 12.78
C THR A 71 35.30 22.56 13.52
N ASN A 72 36.42 23.08 13.02
CA ASN A 72 37.68 23.12 13.76
C ASN A 72 37.50 24.07 14.96
N ALA A 73 37.04 23.52 16.09
CA ALA A 73 37.12 24.19 17.37
C ALA A 73 38.52 23.94 17.96
N VAL A 74 39.51 24.70 17.51
CA VAL A 74 40.79 24.84 18.22
C VAL A 74 41.16 26.32 18.31
N ALA A 75 41.40 26.75 19.54
CA ALA A 75 42.14 27.91 19.99
C ALA A 75 41.54 29.32 19.75
N MET A 76 40.97 29.89 20.82
CA MET A 76 41.38 31.21 21.33
C MET A 76 41.29 31.17 22.87
N SER A 77 42.47 31.34 23.47
CA SER A 77 42.82 31.84 24.82
C SER A 77 41.93 31.55 26.02
#